data_AF-R0JJ06-F1
#
_entry.id   AF-R0JJ06-F1
#
_cell.length_a   1.000
_cell.length_b   1.000
_cell.length_c   1.000
_cell.angle_alpha   90.00
_cell.angle_beta   90.00
_cell.angle_gamma   90.00
#
_symmetry.space_group_name_H-M   'P 1'
#
loop_
_entity.id
_entity.type
_entity.pdbx_description
1 polymer ?
#
loop_
_entity_poly.entity_id
_entity_poly.type
_entity_poly.pdbx_seq_one_letter_code
_entity_poly.pdbx_strand_id
1 'polypeptide(L)'
;KVAKVTGSLVLGGFVFITYEVLSLKKLLQIDTQAIHQEKLKSHVYIRTSSLNPSEYQGITYHARKEIHKAVRKILEAEAKLFWRPFNEHFSTFDGEDHECALWLLLKRTQSENKEVRLQAVQDLAKNTHWHDYQYGTVAQACDQRTAIGLARSKDVDLRFFLPPPSLPKTKNDYLIEDQLRLLLVSLPQTDLDPCVQYFTSLALRESSQTLAAQRGGLWCFGGNGLPYCETLSKVPSETVELFCLQALVQHSKVSSHCDKIEAQGGLQLLQRIYQLRKDSAKIQRNIIRIIGNMALDERLHSSIVRAGWVSVLAEVMKSPHVIQSSHASRALANLDRDTVQEKYPDGVYILHPQYRSSQPIRADILFVHGLLGAAFKTWRQQDVDQPLDKKASEVEEEYSQCWPKTWLASDCPTLRIISVEYDTRLSDWKAKCPVEPHRKSIAYRSNELLEKLRAAGIGDRPLVWVSHSMGGLLVKKMLVDASKNPEMGKIVNNTRGIIFYSVPHHGSQLAEYSINARYLLFPSVEVKELSKDSPALKELNDDFLSFAKDEKFPVLSFAETLPTHIGSMIKLHVVPLESARLGIGDLIPVDVNHLNICKPKNKNAFLYQRTLKFIQDVLATDLGD
;
A
#
# COMPACT_ATOMS: atom_id res chain seq x y z
N LYS A 1 -72.67 -33.97 55.89
CA LYS A 1 -72.42 -34.64 54.59
C LYS A 1 -70.93 -34.48 54.23
N VAL A 2 -70.18 -35.59 54.30
CA VAL A 2 -68.92 -35.95 53.57
C VAL A 2 -67.72 -34.96 53.69
N ALA A 3 -66.76 -35.19 54.59
CA ALA A 3 -65.43 -35.87 54.44
C ALA A 3 -64.25 -34.86 54.27
N LYS A 4 -63.30 -34.77 55.23
CA LYS A 4 -61.98 -35.46 55.34
C LYS A 4 -60.89 -34.97 54.33
N VAL A 5 -59.87 -34.26 54.87
CA VAL A 5 -58.39 -34.38 54.63
C VAL A 5 -57.91 -34.16 53.16
N THR A 6 -57.04 -33.22 52.76
CA THR A 6 -55.63 -32.89 53.14
C THR A 6 -55.13 -31.75 52.19
N GLY A 7 -54.18 -30.89 52.60
CA GLY A 7 -53.20 -30.29 51.66
C GLY A 7 -52.95 -28.77 51.72
N SER A 8 -51.82 -28.39 52.33
CA SER A 8 -50.93 -27.21 52.18
C SER A 8 -51.44 -25.85 51.66
N LEU A 9 -51.27 -24.84 52.52
CA LEU A 9 -51.33 -23.39 52.24
C LEU A 9 -50.02 -22.91 51.56
N VAL A 10 -50.03 -22.66 50.24
CA VAL A 10 -49.04 -21.81 49.54
C VAL A 10 -49.78 -21.07 48.41
N LEU A 11 -50.36 -19.90 48.71
CA LEU A 11 -51.13 -19.11 47.73
C LEU A 11 -51.00 -17.58 47.95
N GLY A 12 -49.85 -17.12 48.45
CA GLY A 12 -49.55 -15.69 48.65
C GLY A 12 -48.54 -15.08 47.66
N GLY A 13 -47.68 -15.90 47.02
CA GLY A 13 -46.55 -15.39 46.22
C GLY A 13 -46.84 -15.11 44.74
N PHE A 14 -47.86 -15.75 44.14
CA PHE A 14 -48.07 -15.66 42.68
C PHE A 14 -48.86 -14.43 42.22
N VAL A 15 -49.70 -13.86 43.08
CA VAL A 15 -50.56 -12.71 42.71
C VAL A 15 -49.79 -11.39 42.71
N PHE A 16 -48.75 -11.26 43.54
CA PHE A 16 -47.92 -10.06 43.60
C PHE A 16 -46.96 -9.96 42.40
N ILE A 17 -46.42 -11.11 41.96
CA ILE A 17 -45.52 -11.19 40.81
C ILE A 17 -46.26 -10.88 39.50
N THR A 18 -47.53 -11.32 39.36
CA THR A 18 -48.31 -11.01 38.16
C THR A 18 -48.71 -9.55 38.07
N TYR A 19 -48.96 -8.88 39.19
CA TYR A 19 -49.27 -7.45 39.24
C TYR A 19 -48.06 -6.57 38.87
N GLU A 20 -46.86 -6.89 39.39
CA GLU A 20 -45.64 -6.15 39.03
C GLU A 20 -45.22 -6.37 37.57
N VAL A 21 -45.34 -7.59 37.04
CA VAL A 21 -45.03 -7.90 35.64
C VAL A 21 -45.99 -7.19 34.67
N LEU A 22 -47.27 -7.03 35.04
CA LEU A 22 -48.22 -6.28 34.21
C LEU A 22 -47.97 -4.77 34.24
N SER A 23 -47.54 -4.23 35.38
CA SER A 23 -47.19 -2.81 35.53
C SER A 23 -45.89 -2.45 34.80
N LEU A 24 -44.87 -3.32 34.83
CA LEU A 24 -43.63 -3.16 34.05
C LEU A 24 -43.86 -3.22 32.54
N LYS A 25 -44.83 -4.02 32.08
CA LYS A 25 -45.18 -4.13 30.65
C LYS A 25 -45.87 -2.88 30.10
N LYS A 26 -46.48 -2.06 30.96
CA LYS A 26 -47.14 -0.79 30.57
C LYS A 26 -46.19 0.42 30.55
N LEU A 27 -44.97 0.30 31.09
CA LEU A 27 -44.04 1.42 31.26
C LEU A 27 -42.85 1.45 30.29
N LEU A 28 -42.70 0.45 29.42
CA LEU A 28 -41.58 0.35 28.48
C LEU A 28 -42.05 0.42 27.02
N GLN A 29 -42.20 1.63 26.49
CA GLN A 29 -42.13 1.86 25.05
C GLN A 29 -40.65 1.86 24.65
N ILE A 30 -40.22 0.76 24.03
CA ILE A 30 -38.86 0.60 23.51
C ILE A 30 -38.83 1.10 22.08
N ASP A 31 -37.91 2.02 21.79
CA ASP A 31 -37.56 2.44 20.44
C ASP A 31 -36.94 1.27 19.67
N THR A 32 -37.71 0.75 18.71
CA THR A 32 -37.35 -0.41 17.89
C THR A 32 -36.29 -0.10 16.83
N GLN A 33 -35.94 1.18 16.59
CA GLN A 33 -34.88 1.54 15.65
C GLN A 33 -33.47 1.21 16.17
N ALA A 34 -33.22 1.34 17.47
CA ALA A 34 -31.90 1.06 18.06
C ALA A 34 -31.55 -0.45 18.02
N ILE A 35 -32.52 -1.31 18.32
CA ILE A 35 -32.38 -2.78 18.26
C ILE A 35 -32.18 -3.24 16.81
N HIS A 36 -32.77 -2.54 15.84
CA HIS A 36 -32.60 -2.89 14.44
C HIS A 36 -31.22 -2.51 13.88
N GLN A 37 -30.62 -1.41 14.36
CA GLN A 37 -29.23 -1.06 14.08
C GLN A 37 -28.24 -2.03 14.74
N GLU A 38 -28.56 -2.57 15.92
CA GLU A 38 -27.72 -3.53 16.63
C GLU A 38 -27.76 -4.93 16.02
N LYS A 39 -28.91 -5.37 15.50
CA LYS A 39 -29.04 -6.60 14.68
C LYS A 39 -28.18 -6.60 13.41
N LEU A 40 -27.82 -5.43 12.88
CA LEU A 40 -26.93 -5.31 11.72
C LEU A 40 -25.45 -5.44 12.09
N LYS A 41 -25.08 -5.35 13.37
CA LYS A 41 -23.69 -5.47 13.86
C LYS A 41 -23.24 -6.92 14.05
N SER A 42 -24.15 -7.88 14.17
CA SER A 42 -23.84 -9.24 14.61
C SER A 42 -23.91 -10.26 13.48
N HIS A 43 -22.83 -10.40 12.71
CA HIS A 43 -22.46 -11.72 12.18
C HIS A 43 -21.59 -12.39 13.25
N VAL A 44 -22.19 -13.21 14.11
CA VAL A 44 -21.39 -14.11 14.97
C VAL A 44 -20.75 -15.12 14.02
N TYR A 45 -19.43 -15.01 13.83
CA TYR A 45 -18.66 -15.99 13.05
C TYR A 45 -18.53 -17.27 13.88
N ILE A 46 -19.52 -18.16 13.75
CA ILE A 46 -19.41 -19.53 14.26
C ILE A 46 -18.52 -20.28 13.27
N ARG A 47 -17.27 -20.59 13.66
CA ARG A 47 -16.47 -21.59 12.93
C ARG A 47 -17.24 -22.91 12.98
N THR A 48 -17.89 -23.28 11.90
CA THR A 48 -18.24 -24.69 11.69
C THR A 48 -16.92 -25.37 11.33
N SER A 49 -16.29 -26.03 12.29
CA SER A 49 -15.26 -27.02 11.97
C SER A 49 -15.86 -27.95 10.91
N SER A 50 -15.19 -28.07 9.77
CA SER A 50 -15.53 -29.05 8.75
C SER A 50 -15.30 -30.42 9.39
N LEU A 51 -16.36 -30.96 9.98
CA LEU A 51 -16.41 -32.32 10.48
C LEU A 51 -16.95 -33.20 9.37
N ASN A 52 -16.31 -34.35 9.22
CA ASN A 52 -16.60 -35.38 8.24
C ASN A 52 -18.12 -35.64 8.19
N PRO A 53 -18.76 -35.68 6.99
CA PRO A 53 -20.19 -35.92 6.88
C PRO A 53 -20.66 -37.26 7.45
N SER A 54 -19.74 -38.16 7.82
CA SER A 54 -20.03 -39.47 8.40
C SER A 54 -20.28 -39.49 9.91
N GLU A 55 -20.09 -38.38 10.63
CA GLU A 55 -20.32 -38.32 12.10
C GLU A 55 -21.70 -37.77 12.51
N TYR A 56 -22.60 -37.54 11.54
CA TYR A 56 -23.93 -36.99 11.83
C TYR A 56 -24.94 -38.07 12.24
N GLN A 57 -24.85 -38.52 13.50
CA GLN A 57 -26.00 -39.06 14.23
C GLN A 57 -26.10 -38.44 15.62
N GLY A 58 -27.00 -37.47 15.75
CA GLY A 58 -27.50 -37.02 17.05
C GLY A 58 -27.20 -35.56 17.36
N ILE A 59 -28.07 -34.67 16.89
CA ILE A 59 -28.68 -33.54 17.62
C ILE A 59 -29.54 -32.82 16.58
N THR A 60 -30.86 -32.92 16.73
CA THR A 60 -31.83 -32.39 15.77
C THR A 60 -31.82 -30.86 15.75
N TYR A 61 -32.20 -30.27 14.62
CA TYR A 61 -32.37 -28.82 14.40
C TYR A 61 -33.14 -28.12 15.55
N HIS A 62 -34.06 -28.84 16.19
CA HIS A 62 -34.85 -28.36 17.32
C HIS A 62 -34.01 -28.11 18.59
N ALA A 63 -33.01 -28.93 18.86
CA ALA A 63 -32.11 -28.74 19.99
C ALA A 63 -31.14 -27.56 19.78
N ARG A 64 -30.64 -27.35 18.56
CA ARG A 64 -29.88 -26.13 18.21
C ARG A 64 -30.72 -24.85 18.36
N LYS A 65 -32.00 -24.91 18.01
CA LYS A 65 -32.92 -23.77 18.14
C LYS A 65 -33.18 -23.41 19.61
N GLU A 66 -33.34 -24.41 20.48
CA GLU A 66 -33.56 -24.18 21.91
C GLU A 66 -32.29 -23.72 22.63
N ILE A 67 -31.10 -24.21 22.25
CA ILE A 67 -29.82 -23.69 22.75
C ILE A 67 -29.64 -22.22 22.36
N HIS A 68 -29.88 -21.85 21.11
CA HIS A 68 -29.83 -20.44 20.70
C HIS A 68 -30.85 -19.56 21.43
N LYS A 69 -32.03 -20.11 21.77
CA LYS A 69 -33.06 -19.39 22.52
C LYS A 69 -32.67 -19.21 23.99
N ALA A 70 -31.97 -20.18 24.58
CA ALA A 70 -31.43 -20.10 25.93
C ALA A 70 -30.27 -19.10 26.02
N VAL A 71 -29.30 -19.17 25.10
CA VAL A 71 -28.17 -18.21 25.02
C VAL A 71 -28.67 -16.78 24.82
N ARG A 72 -29.68 -16.60 23.97
CA ARG A 72 -30.32 -15.29 23.76
C ARG A 72 -30.97 -14.75 25.05
N LYS A 73 -31.62 -15.60 25.83
CA LYS A 73 -32.23 -15.21 27.11
C LYS A 73 -31.20 -14.85 28.18
N ILE A 74 -30.04 -15.51 28.18
CA ILE A 74 -28.93 -15.22 29.10
C ILE A 74 -28.32 -13.85 28.76
N LEU A 75 -28.03 -13.61 27.48
CA LEU A 75 -27.51 -12.32 27.01
C LEU A 75 -28.51 -11.17 27.21
N GLU A 76 -29.81 -11.41 27.01
CA GLU A 76 -30.88 -10.44 27.28
C GLU A 76 -31.09 -10.19 28.79
N ALA A 77 -30.70 -11.12 29.66
CA ALA A 77 -30.75 -10.97 31.12
C ALA A 77 -29.53 -10.21 31.66
N GLU A 78 -28.33 -10.48 31.13
CA GLU A 78 -27.10 -9.75 31.47
C GLU A 78 -27.14 -8.29 31.01
N ALA A 79 -27.68 -8.03 29.81
CA ALA A 79 -27.86 -6.68 29.29
C ALA A 79 -28.84 -5.82 30.11
N LYS A 80 -29.75 -6.43 30.88
CA LYS A 80 -30.65 -5.73 31.82
C LYS A 80 -30.00 -5.37 33.15
N LEU A 81 -28.91 -6.05 33.53
CA LEU A 81 -28.24 -5.86 34.82
C LEU A 81 -27.26 -4.66 34.82
N PHE A 82 -26.77 -4.22 33.65
CA PHE A 82 -25.66 -3.27 33.52
C PHE A 82 -26.04 -1.80 33.23
N TRP A 83 -27.28 -1.37 33.48
CA TRP A 83 -27.70 0.03 33.31
C TRP A 83 -27.45 0.92 34.56
N ARG A 84 -26.21 0.96 35.05
CA ARG A 84 -25.74 2.00 36.00
C ARG A 84 -24.29 2.42 35.68
N PRO A 85 -23.88 3.67 36.00
CA PRO A 85 -22.52 4.13 35.73
C PRO A 85 -21.53 3.23 36.46
N PHE A 86 -20.62 2.61 35.71
CA PHE A 86 -19.71 1.57 36.18
C PHE A 86 -18.73 2.15 37.21
N ASN A 87 -19.05 1.97 38.50
CA ASN A 87 -18.12 2.11 39.61
C ASN A 87 -17.03 1.03 39.53
N GLU A 88 -15.81 1.38 39.92
CA GLU A 88 -14.54 0.63 39.83
C GLU A 88 -14.45 -0.72 40.59
N HIS A 89 -15.56 -1.37 40.92
CA HIS A 89 -15.54 -2.62 41.66
C HIS A 89 -16.24 -3.71 40.84
N PHE A 90 -15.44 -4.45 40.06
CA PHE A 90 -15.88 -5.72 39.50
C PHE A 90 -16.19 -6.66 40.66
N SER A 91 -17.48 -6.90 40.90
CA SER A 91 -17.95 -8.00 41.73
C SER A 91 -17.54 -9.30 41.05
N THR A 92 -16.80 -10.12 41.77
CA THR A 92 -16.39 -11.49 41.44
C THR A 92 -17.60 -12.34 41.06
N PHE A 93 -17.97 -12.35 39.79
CA PHE A 93 -18.99 -13.24 39.24
C PHE A 93 -18.34 -13.98 38.08
N ASP A 94 -17.78 -15.16 38.39
CA ASP A 94 -17.44 -16.29 37.52
C ASP A 94 -16.94 -16.04 36.08
N GLY A 95 -16.20 -14.95 35.83
CA GLY A 95 -15.28 -14.86 34.72
C GLY A 95 -13.93 -15.39 35.18
N GLU A 96 -13.34 -16.37 34.50
CA GLU A 96 -11.94 -16.71 34.74
C GLU A 96 -11.12 -15.41 34.57
N ASP A 97 -10.20 -15.09 35.49
CA ASP A 97 -9.53 -13.76 35.60
C ASP A 97 -9.00 -13.18 34.26
N HIS A 98 -8.68 -14.06 33.31
CA HIS A 98 -8.22 -13.73 31.97
C HIS A 98 -9.31 -13.18 31.03
N GLU A 99 -10.59 -13.53 31.22
CA GLU A 99 -11.70 -12.97 30.44
C GLU A 99 -11.97 -11.51 30.82
N CYS A 100 -11.95 -11.20 32.12
CA CYS A 100 -12.01 -9.83 32.60
C CYS A 100 -10.85 -8.99 32.06
N ALA A 101 -9.63 -9.54 32.06
CA ALA A 101 -8.46 -8.86 31.52
C ALA A 101 -8.60 -8.56 30.01
N LEU A 102 -9.13 -9.49 29.22
CA LEU A 102 -9.39 -9.30 27.78
C LEU A 102 -10.37 -8.14 27.53
N TRP A 103 -11.53 -8.16 28.20
CA TRP A 103 -12.56 -7.13 27.99
C TRP A 103 -12.11 -5.75 28.49
N LEU A 104 -11.37 -5.70 29.60
CA LEU A 104 -10.73 -4.47 30.08
C LEU A 104 -9.75 -3.91 29.04
N LEU A 105 -8.91 -4.77 28.46
CA LEU A 105 -7.93 -4.35 27.48
C LEU A 105 -8.59 -3.85 26.19
N LEU A 106 -9.61 -4.56 25.70
CA LEU A 106 -10.43 -4.14 24.56
C LEU A 106 -11.14 -2.80 24.83
N LYS A 107 -11.68 -2.60 26.03
CA LYS A 107 -12.28 -1.31 26.40
C LYS A 107 -11.23 -0.19 26.42
N ARG A 108 -10.01 -0.47 26.86
CA ARG A 108 -8.90 0.50 26.81
C ARG A 108 -8.48 0.84 25.38
N THR A 109 -8.56 -0.09 24.42
CA THR A 109 -8.31 0.25 23.00
C THR A 109 -9.35 1.17 22.40
N GLN A 110 -10.48 1.38 23.08
CA GLN A 110 -11.56 2.28 22.69
C GLN A 110 -11.59 3.57 23.53
N SER A 111 -10.60 3.80 24.41
CA SER A 111 -10.51 5.00 25.24
C SER A 111 -10.49 6.29 24.41
N GLU A 112 -11.02 7.40 24.92
CA GLU A 112 -10.83 8.71 24.29
C GLU A 112 -9.37 9.18 24.38
N ASN A 113 -8.66 8.79 25.45
CA ASN A 113 -7.25 9.12 25.60
C ASN A 113 -6.40 8.33 24.59
N LYS A 114 -5.71 9.05 23.70
CA LYS A 114 -4.89 8.48 22.64
C LYS A 114 -3.76 7.61 23.17
N GLU A 115 -3.05 8.03 24.20
CA GLU A 115 -1.93 7.25 24.76
C GLU A 115 -2.41 5.92 25.35
N VAL A 116 -3.53 5.96 26.09
CA VAL A 116 -4.15 4.76 26.66
C VAL A 116 -4.56 3.78 25.56
N ARG A 117 -5.20 4.25 24.49
CA ARG A 117 -5.56 3.39 23.35
C ARG A 117 -4.34 2.76 22.71
N LEU A 118 -3.34 3.57 22.37
CA LEU A 118 -2.17 3.10 21.63
C LEU A 118 -1.40 2.07 22.45
N GLN A 119 -1.25 2.30 23.75
CA GLN A 119 -0.65 1.33 24.65
C GLN A 119 -1.47 0.03 24.71
N ALA A 120 -2.80 0.12 24.85
CA ALA A 120 -3.66 -1.06 24.92
C ALA A 120 -3.65 -1.88 23.61
N VAL A 121 -3.57 -1.23 22.44
CA VAL A 121 -3.39 -1.93 21.15
C VAL A 121 -2.05 -2.65 21.08
N GLN A 122 -0.97 -2.03 21.58
CA GLN A 122 0.34 -2.68 21.66
C GLN A 122 0.31 -3.88 22.61
N ASP A 123 -0.35 -3.75 23.75
CA ASP A 123 -0.50 -4.82 24.73
C ASP A 123 -1.32 -6.00 24.15
N LEU A 124 -2.37 -5.73 23.36
CA LEU A 124 -3.08 -6.76 22.60
C LEU A 124 -2.16 -7.44 21.58
N ALA A 125 -1.43 -6.66 20.77
CA ALA A 125 -0.60 -7.21 19.71
C ALA A 125 0.56 -8.08 20.24
N LYS A 126 1.07 -7.78 21.44
CA LYS A 126 2.14 -8.56 22.11
C LYS A 126 1.65 -9.87 22.74
N ASN A 127 0.34 -10.10 22.84
CA ASN A 127 -0.18 -11.33 23.45
C ASN A 127 0.02 -12.54 22.53
N THR A 128 0.80 -13.51 23.01
CA THR A 128 1.12 -14.77 22.30
C THR A 128 0.53 -16.01 22.96
N HIS A 129 -0.02 -15.89 24.18
CA HIS A 129 -0.43 -17.03 25.01
C HIS A 129 -1.96 -17.21 25.08
N TRP A 130 -2.72 -16.52 24.25
CA TRP A 130 -4.17 -16.62 24.25
C TRP A 130 -4.66 -17.87 23.53
N HIS A 131 -5.81 -18.36 23.95
CA HIS A 131 -6.53 -19.42 23.26
C HIS A 131 -7.20 -18.88 21.98
N ASP A 132 -7.43 -19.77 21.00
CA ASP A 132 -8.07 -19.43 19.71
C ASP A 132 -9.36 -18.62 19.86
N TYR A 133 -10.20 -18.96 20.84
CA TYR A 133 -11.48 -18.27 21.06
C TYR A 133 -11.28 -16.83 21.52
N GLN A 134 -10.24 -16.52 22.29
CA GLN A 134 -9.96 -15.17 22.79
C GLN A 134 -9.55 -14.23 21.65
N TYR A 135 -8.71 -14.70 20.72
CA TYR A 135 -8.42 -13.98 19.48
C TYR A 135 -9.69 -13.74 18.67
N GLY A 136 -10.54 -14.77 18.55
CA GLY A 136 -11.84 -14.67 17.88
C GLY A 136 -12.78 -13.65 18.53
N THR A 137 -12.84 -13.60 19.86
CA THR A 137 -13.64 -12.63 20.62
C THR A 137 -13.18 -11.20 20.33
N VAL A 138 -11.87 -10.94 20.38
CA VAL A 138 -11.34 -9.62 20.03
C VAL A 138 -11.59 -9.29 18.57
N ALA A 139 -11.40 -10.23 17.64
CA ALA A 139 -11.65 -10.02 16.21
C ALA A 139 -13.11 -9.64 15.91
N GLN A 140 -14.07 -10.15 16.69
CA GLN A 140 -15.50 -9.83 16.55
C GLN A 140 -15.89 -8.51 17.23
N ALA A 141 -15.23 -8.15 18.33
CA ALA A 141 -15.61 -7.02 19.16
C ALA A 141 -14.77 -5.75 18.92
N CYS A 142 -13.62 -5.86 18.23
CA CYS A 142 -12.76 -4.71 17.96
C CYS A 142 -13.41 -3.73 16.97
N ASP A 143 -13.23 -2.44 17.22
CA ASP A 143 -13.64 -1.40 16.29
C ASP A 143 -12.61 -1.24 15.15
N GLN A 144 -12.98 -0.48 14.11
CA GLN A 144 -12.12 -0.28 12.95
C GLN A 144 -10.74 0.27 13.32
N ARG A 145 -10.68 1.17 14.31
CA ARG A 145 -9.45 1.83 14.76
C ARG A 145 -8.51 0.82 15.43
N THR A 146 -9.04 -0.05 16.29
CA THR A 146 -8.30 -1.13 16.92
C THR A 146 -7.83 -2.14 15.88
N ALA A 147 -8.69 -2.57 14.94
CA ALA A 147 -8.32 -3.50 13.87
C ALA A 147 -7.17 -2.96 13.00
N ILE A 148 -7.24 -1.70 12.56
CA ILE A 148 -6.17 -1.05 11.80
C ILE A 148 -4.89 -0.95 12.65
N GLY A 149 -5.02 -0.63 13.94
CA GLY A 149 -3.89 -0.57 14.86
C GLY A 149 -3.18 -1.90 15.07
N LEU A 150 -3.95 -2.98 15.21
CA LEU A 150 -3.43 -4.35 15.25
C LEU A 150 -2.74 -4.69 13.92
N ALA A 151 -3.35 -4.38 12.77
CA ALA A 151 -2.75 -4.65 11.45
C ALA A 151 -1.44 -3.87 11.22
N ARG A 152 -1.27 -2.72 11.89
CA ARG A 152 -0.03 -1.94 11.91
C ARG A 152 0.88 -2.25 13.11
N SER A 153 0.62 -3.32 13.85
CA SER A 153 1.53 -3.79 14.91
C SER A 153 2.46 -4.86 14.35
N LYS A 154 3.74 -4.73 14.68
CA LYS A 154 4.77 -5.69 14.24
C LYS A 154 4.46 -7.08 14.82
N ASP A 155 4.60 -8.11 14.00
CA ASP A 155 4.44 -9.53 14.38
C ASP A 155 3.05 -9.92 14.95
N VAL A 156 2.01 -9.11 14.69
CA VAL A 156 0.63 -9.38 15.15
C VAL A 156 0.11 -10.74 14.71
N ASP A 157 -0.60 -11.46 15.58
CA ASP A 157 -1.25 -12.74 15.22
C ASP A 157 -2.42 -12.52 14.25
N LEU A 158 -2.48 -13.30 13.16
CA LEU A 158 -3.53 -13.13 12.15
C LEU A 158 -4.92 -13.57 12.66
N ARG A 159 -5.01 -14.32 13.76
CA ARG A 159 -6.28 -14.72 14.40
C ARG A 159 -7.06 -13.54 14.96
N PHE A 160 -6.44 -12.37 15.13
CA PHE A 160 -7.12 -11.12 15.46
C PHE A 160 -7.99 -10.57 14.32
N PHE A 161 -7.90 -11.13 13.12
CA PHE A 161 -8.67 -10.66 11.97
C PHE A 161 -9.66 -11.71 11.50
N LEU A 162 -10.92 -11.30 11.38
CA LEU A 162 -11.94 -12.14 10.76
C LEU A 162 -11.62 -12.36 9.28
N PRO A 163 -11.93 -13.55 8.74
CA PRO A 163 -11.82 -13.78 7.32
C PRO A 163 -12.74 -12.80 6.57
N PRO A 164 -12.35 -12.39 5.35
CA PRO A 164 -13.24 -11.72 4.40
C PRO A 164 -14.69 -12.21 4.44
N PRO A 165 -15.69 -11.32 4.41
CA PRO A 165 -17.10 -11.70 4.32
C PRO A 165 -17.33 -12.66 3.15
N SER A 166 -18.18 -13.66 3.36
CA SER A 166 -18.58 -14.55 2.27
C SER A 166 -19.32 -13.74 1.20
N LEU A 167 -18.76 -13.68 0.00
CA LEU A 167 -19.36 -12.94 -1.09
C LEU A 167 -20.63 -13.67 -1.59
N PRO A 168 -21.72 -12.96 -1.91
CA PRO A 168 -22.92 -13.57 -2.46
C PRO A 168 -22.57 -14.39 -3.70
N LYS A 169 -23.12 -15.62 -3.80
CA LYS A 169 -23.04 -16.39 -5.05
C LYS A 169 -23.78 -15.59 -6.12
N THR A 170 -23.07 -15.12 -7.14
CA THR A 170 -23.70 -14.41 -8.26
C THR A 170 -24.60 -15.38 -9.00
N LYS A 171 -25.89 -15.03 -9.15
CA LYS A 171 -26.87 -15.85 -9.88
C LYS A 171 -26.56 -15.98 -11.38
N ASN A 172 -25.68 -15.11 -11.90
CA ASN A 172 -25.26 -15.09 -13.29
C ASN A 172 -23.78 -15.49 -13.37
N ASP A 173 -23.46 -16.43 -14.27
CA ASP A 173 -22.12 -16.92 -14.61
C ASP A 173 -21.30 -15.88 -15.41
N TYR A 174 -21.37 -14.60 -15.05
CA TYR A 174 -20.52 -13.60 -15.71
C TYR A 174 -19.05 -13.90 -15.39
N LEU A 175 -18.24 -14.04 -16.44
CA LEU A 175 -16.80 -14.12 -16.31
C LEU A 175 -16.27 -12.89 -15.56
N ILE A 176 -15.21 -13.07 -14.77
CA ILE A 176 -14.59 -12.00 -13.97
C ILE A 176 -14.24 -10.80 -14.83
N GLU A 177 -13.71 -11.07 -16.02
CA GLU A 177 -13.35 -10.06 -17.01
C GLU A 177 -14.54 -9.15 -17.37
N ASP A 178 -15.73 -9.72 -17.53
CA ASP A 178 -16.93 -8.96 -17.90
C ASP A 178 -17.39 -8.10 -16.74
N GLN A 179 -17.29 -8.59 -15.50
CA GLN A 179 -17.58 -7.79 -14.31
C GLN A 179 -16.60 -6.60 -14.19
N LEU A 180 -15.31 -6.82 -14.46
CA LEU A 180 -14.30 -5.75 -14.48
C LEU A 180 -14.57 -4.73 -15.60
N ARG A 181 -14.93 -5.18 -16.80
CA ARG A 181 -15.28 -4.30 -17.92
C ARG A 181 -16.54 -3.49 -17.63
N LEU A 182 -17.59 -4.11 -17.11
CA LEU A 182 -18.82 -3.42 -16.71
C LEU A 182 -18.53 -2.34 -15.66
N LEU A 183 -17.69 -2.65 -14.67
CA LEU A 183 -17.23 -1.67 -13.70
C LEU A 183 -16.51 -0.50 -14.41
N LEU A 184 -15.55 -0.77 -15.29
CA LEU A 184 -14.83 0.26 -16.04
C LEU A 184 -15.73 1.14 -16.92
N VAL A 185 -16.71 0.55 -17.62
CA VAL A 185 -17.70 1.29 -18.43
C VAL A 185 -18.53 2.24 -17.58
N SER A 186 -18.83 1.86 -16.33
CA SER A 186 -19.62 2.69 -15.42
C SER A 186 -18.86 3.92 -14.89
N LEU A 187 -17.53 3.95 -15.04
CA LEU A 187 -16.70 5.04 -14.52
C LEU A 187 -16.68 6.24 -15.46
N PRO A 188 -16.63 7.47 -14.93
CA PRO A 188 -16.59 8.68 -15.74
C PRO A 188 -15.37 8.67 -16.66
N GLN A 189 -15.59 9.14 -17.89
CA GLN A 189 -14.53 9.36 -18.87
C GLN A 189 -14.20 10.85 -19.05
N THR A 190 -15.01 11.75 -18.48
CA THR A 190 -14.85 13.20 -18.51
C THR A 190 -13.82 13.66 -17.48
N ASP A 191 -13.06 14.71 -17.78
CA ASP A 191 -12.02 15.30 -16.93
C ASP A 191 -10.88 14.34 -16.53
N LEU A 192 -10.75 13.24 -17.28
CA LEU A 192 -9.66 12.31 -17.11
C LEU A 192 -8.44 12.70 -17.92
N ASP A 193 -7.31 12.40 -17.30
CA ASP A 193 -6.04 12.25 -17.96
C ASP A 193 -6.18 11.41 -19.26
N PRO A 194 -5.72 11.90 -20.43
CA PRO A 194 -5.85 11.20 -21.70
C PRO A 194 -5.22 9.80 -21.73
N CYS A 195 -4.25 9.52 -20.85
CA CYS A 195 -3.65 8.21 -20.72
C CYS A 195 -4.57 7.24 -19.99
N VAL A 196 -5.35 7.74 -19.03
CA VAL A 196 -6.38 6.94 -18.37
C VAL A 196 -7.47 6.58 -19.36
N GLN A 197 -7.92 7.54 -20.19
CA GLN A 197 -8.85 7.25 -21.29
C GLN A 197 -8.29 6.21 -22.27
N TYR A 198 -7.00 6.29 -22.59
CA TYR A 198 -6.32 5.33 -23.45
C TYR A 198 -6.29 3.92 -22.87
N PHE A 199 -5.84 3.77 -21.61
CA PHE A 199 -5.78 2.45 -20.95
C PHE A 199 -7.17 1.85 -20.74
N THR A 200 -8.17 2.68 -20.43
CA THR A 200 -9.56 2.24 -20.34
C THR A 200 -10.08 1.78 -21.70
N SER A 201 -9.82 2.53 -22.77
CA SER A 201 -10.16 2.12 -24.13
C SER A 201 -9.48 0.80 -24.53
N LEU A 202 -8.22 0.61 -24.16
CA LEU A 202 -7.47 -0.63 -24.41
C LEU A 202 -8.11 -1.81 -23.66
N ALA A 203 -8.38 -1.66 -22.36
CA ALA A 203 -9.02 -2.68 -21.54
C ALA A 203 -10.42 -3.08 -22.06
N LEU A 204 -11.18 -2.12 -22.59
CA LEU A 204 -12.50 -2.35 -23.17
C LEU A 204 -12.46 -2.96 -24.59
N ARG A 205 -11.39 -2.72 -25.37
CA ARG A 205 -11.26 -3.21 -26.76
C ARG A 205 -10.73 -4.64 -26.88
N GLU A 206 -9.95 -5.12 -25.92
CA GLU A 206 -9.28 -6.42 -25.93
C GLU A 206 -10.21 -7.65 -25.76
N SER A 207 -11.52 -7.56 -26.10
CA SER A 207 -12.50 -8.60 -25.75
C SER A 207 -13.16 -9.39 -26.88
N SER A 208 -12.82 -9.23 -28.16
CA SER A 208 -13.39 -10.13 -29.19
C SER A 208 -12.73 -9.98 -30.57
N GLN A 209 -12.02 -11.03 -31.04
CA GLN A 209 -11.70 -11.30 -32.45
C GLN A 209 -10.95 -10.24 -33.31
N THR A 210 -10.62 -9.03 -32.83
CA THR A 210 -10.17 -7.92 -33.72
C THR A 210 -8.65 -7.69 -33.85
N LEU A 211 -7.78 -8.42 -33.14
CA LEU A 211 -6.32 -8.21 -33.22
C LEU A 211 -5.58 -9.13 -34.20
N ALA A 212 -6.21 -10.18 -34.71
CA ALA A 212 -5.72 -10.87 -35.90
C ALA A 212 -5.73 -9.94 -37.13
N ALA A 213 -6.74 -9.06 -37.21
CA ALA A 213 -6.98 -8.20 -38.35
C ALA A 213 -6.20 -6.87 -38.32
N GLN A 214 -5.83 -6.33 -37.15
CA GLN A 214 -5.04 -5.08 -37.08
C GLN A 214 -3.52 -5.26 -37.17
N ARG A 215 -3.01 -6.50 -37.23
CA ARG A 215 -1.66 -6.80 -37.76
C ARG A 215 -1.66 -7.21 -39.23
N GLY A 216 -2.81 -7.18 -39.90
CA GLY A 216 -2.90 -7.11 -41.36
C GLY A 216 -2.72 -5.68 -41.83
N GLY A 217 -1.49 -5.13 -41.76
CA GLY A 217 -1.24 -3.74 -42.10
C GLY A 217 0.24 -3.35 -42.14
N LEU A 218 0.93 -3.84 -43.18
CA LEU A 218 2.13 -3.26 -43.81
C LEU A 218 3.42 -3.15 -42.98
N TRP A 219 4.15 -4.26 -42.89
CA TRP A 219 5.62 -4.22 -42.95
C TRP A 219 6.05 -4.89 -44.26
N CYS A 220 6.28 -4.07 -45.29
CA CYS A 220 6.94 -4.50 -46.51
C CYS A 220 8.45 -4.53 -46.27
N PHE A 221 9.02 -5.70 -46.04
CA PHE A 221 10.37 -6.04 -46.49
C PHE A 221 10.35 -7.47 -47.03
N GLY A 222 10.30 -7.58 -48.36
CA GLY A 222 10.73 -8.70 -49.21
C GLY A 222 10.43 -10.15 -48.81
N GLY A 223 9.56 -10.80 -49.59
CA GLY A 223 9.74 -12.20 -50.03
C GLY A 223 9.08 -13.31 -49.19
N ASN A 224 8.11 -13.98 -49.81
CA ASN A 224 7.49 -15.27 -49.47
C ASN A 224 6.68 -15.34 -48.17
N GLY A 225 5.41 -14.93 -48.28
CA GLY A 225 4.37 -15.26 -47.31
C GLY A 225 4.11 -16.76 -47.24
N LEU A 226 4.14 -17.29 -46.02
CA LEU A 226 3.47 -18.53 -45.64
C LEU A 226 2.29 -18.18 -44.73
N PRO A 227 1.12 -18.84 -44.91
CA PRO A 227 -0.08 -18.51 -44.16
C PRO A 227 0.00 -19.11 -42.75
N TYR A 228 0.41 -18.32 -41.77
CA TYR A 228 0.22 -18.64 -40.35
C TYR A 228 -0.94 -17.81 -39.79
N CYS A 229 -2.12 -17.98 -40.38
CA CYS A 229 -3.36 -17.37 -39.93
C CYS A 229 -4.41 -18.45 -39.70
N GLU A 230 -4.17 -19.39 -38.77
CA GLU A 230 -5.21 -20.34 -38.34
C GLU A 230 -5.12 -20.81 -36.88
N THR A 231 -4.22 -20.26 -36.06
CA THR A 231 -4.14 -20.55 -34.62
C THR A 231 -3.92 -19.30 -33.77
N LEU A 232 -4.80 -18.30 -33.89
CA LEU A 232 -4.88 -17.23 -32.88
C LEU A 232 -5.81 -17.66 -31.75
N SER A 233 -5.22 -18.44 -30.84
CA SER A 233 -5.76 -18.78 -29.52
C SER A 233 -6.31 -17.53 -28.80
N LYS A 234 -7.47 -17.67 -28.14
CA LYS A 234 -8.06 -16.69 -27.23
C LYS A 234 -6.99 -16.06 -26.33
N VAL A 235 -7.00 -14.74 -26.17
CA VAL A 235 -6.15 -14.05 -25.18
C VAL A 235 -6.43 -14.68 -23.80
N PRO A 236 -5.40 -15.04 -23.01
CA PRO A 236 -5.60 -15.61 -21.69
C PRO A 236 -6.43 -14.67 -20.81
N SER A 237 -7.40 -15.24 -20.08
CA SER A 237 -8.29 -14.51 -19.17
C SER A 237 -7.56 -13.60 -18.18
N GLU A 238 -6.45 -14.10 -17.64
CA GLU A 238 -5.58 -13.36 -16.72
C GLU A 238 -5.01 -12.06 -17.34
N THR A 239 -4.66 -12.09 -18.62
CA THR A 239 -4.10 -10.93 -19.33
C THR A 239 -5.14 -9.80 -19.43
N VAL A 240 -6.39 -10.16 -19.73
CA VAL A 240 -7.50 -9.20 -19.75
C VAL A 240 -7.75 -8.62 -18.37
N GLU A 241 -7.83 -9.48 -17.35
CA GLU A 241 -8.02 -9.04 -15.96
C GLU A 241 -6.93 -8.05 -15.55
N LEU A 242 -5.68 -8.33 -15.91
CA LEU A 242 -4.55 -7.45 -15.62
C LEU A 242 -4.69 -6.08 -16.30
N PHE A 243 -5.08 -6.01 -17.58
CA PHE A 243 -5.31 -4.73 -18.24
C PHE A 243 -6.45 -3.94 -17.61
N CYS A 244 -7.55 -4.61 -17.26
CA CYS A 244 -8.66 -3.96 -16.59
C CYS A 244 -8.26 -3.43 -15.20
N LEU A 245 -7.49 -4.20 -14.44
CA LEU A 245 -6.96 -3.78 -13.14
C LEU A 245 -5.97 -2.62 -13.27
N GLN A 246 -5.14 -2.57 -14.32
CA GLN A 246 -4.26 -1.43 -14.59
C GLN A 246 -5.03 -0.15 -14.90
N ALA A 247 -6.13 -0.25 -15.66
CA ALA A 247 -7.03 0.87 -15.87
C ALA A 247 -7.70 1.30 -14.54
N LEU A 248 -8.20 0.34 -13.76
CA LEU A 248 -8.80 0.61 -12.43
C LEU A 248 -7.81 1.25 -11.46
N VAL A 249 -6.52 0.88 -11.49
CA VAL A 249 -5.47 1.56 -10.70
C VAL A 249 -5.47 3.05 -11.01
N GLN A 250 -5.56 3.44 -12.28
CA GLN A 250 -5.59 4.86 -12.63
C GLN A 250 -6.88 5.55 -12.22
N HIS A 251 -8.04 4.92 -12.44
CA HIS A 251 -9.32 5.47 -11.99
C HIS A 251 -9.36 5.63 -10.46
N SER A 252 -8.77 4.70 -9.70
CA SER A 252 -8.73 4.75 -8.24
C SER A 252 -7.87 5.88 -7.66
N LYS A 253 -7.06 6.58 -8.48
CA LYS A 253 -6.36 7.80 -8.04
C LYS A 253 -7.28 9.01 -7.91
N VAL A 254 -8.47 8.95 -8.52
CA VAL A 254 -9.44 10.05 -8.53
C VAL A 254 -10.52 9.76 -7.49
N SER A 255 -10.67 10.66 -6.51
CA SER A 255 -11.60 10.48 -5.38
C SER A 255 -13.06 10.26 -5.83
N SER A 256 -13.57 11.07 -6.78
CA SER A 256 -14.94 10.91 -7.31
C SER A 256 -15.18 9.57 -8.03
N HIS A 257 -14.12 8.94 -8.54
CA HIS A 257 -14.22 7.61 -9.17
C HIS A 257 -14.21 6.52 -8.12
N CYS A 258 -13.48 6.70 -7.01
CA CYS A 258 -13.49 5.76 -5.89
C CYS A 258 -14.90 5.61 -5.30
N ASP A 259 -15.65 6.72 -5.19
CA ASP A 259 -17.06 6.70 -4.78
C ASP A 259 -17.91 5.83 -5.71
N LYS A 260 -17.70 5.93 -7.03
CA LYS A 260 -18.40 5.10 -8.02
C LYS A 260 -17.96 3.65 -8.01
N ILE A 261 -16.67 3.38 -7.81
CA ILE A 261 -16.14 2.02 -7.67
C ILE A 261 -16.78 1.33 -6.46
N GLU A 262 -16.87 2.03 -5.32
CA GLU A 262 -17.52 1.50 -4.11
C GLU A 262 -19.01 1.25 -4.33
N ALA A 263 -19.74 2.23 -4.89
CA ALA A 263 -21.18 2.13 -5.12
C ALA A 263 -21.57 0.97 -6.07
N GLN A 264 -20.69 0.60 -7.00
CA GLN A 264 -20.88 -0.51 -7.95
C GLN A 264 -20.38 -1.87 -7.40
N GLY A 265 -20.05 -1.96 -6.12
CA GLY A 265 -19.58 -3.21 -5.49
C GLY A 265 -18.14 -3.58 -5.86
N GLY A 266 -17.32 -2.61 -6.27
CA GLY A 266 -15.94 -2.82 -6.70
C GLY A 266 -15.06 -3.43 -5.61
N LEU A 267 -15.27 -3.07 -4.33
CA LEU A 267 -14.52 -3.66 -3.21
C LEU A 267 -14.74 -5.18 -3.10
N GLN A 268 -15.97 -5.64 -3.31
CA GLN A 268 -16.35 -7.06 -3.26
C GLN A 268 -15.85 -7.80 -4.51
N LEU A 269 -15.92 -7.17 -5.68
CA LEU A 269 -15.37 -7.72 -6.92
C LEU A 269 -13.86 -7.93 -6.79
N LEU A 270 -13.12 -6.91 -6.33
CA LEU A 270 -11.68 -6.99 -6.12
C LEU A 270 -11.32 -8.09 -5.11
N GLN A 271 -12.11 -8.28 -4.06
CA GLN A 271 -11.90 -9.34 -3.09
C GLN A 271 -12.10 -10.73 -3.69
N ARG A 272 -13.13 -10.90 -4.53
CA ARG A 272 -13.35 -12.15 -5.27
C ARG A 272 -12.15 -12.49 -6.16
N ILE A 273 -11.68 -11.51 -6.92
CA ILE A 273 -10.52 -11.69 -7.81
C ILE A 273 -9.28 -12.03 -6.99
N TYR A 274 -9.07 -11.33 -5.88
CA TYR A 274 -7.96 -11.59 -4.96
C TYR A 274 -7.97 -13.03 -4.44
N GLN A 275 -9.14 -13.56 -4.08
CA GLN A 275 -9.27 -14.95 -3.63
C GLN A 275 -9.08 -15.99 -4.74
N LEU A 276 -9.49 -15.67 -5.97
CA LEU A 276 -9.40 -16.58 -7.13
C LEU A 276 -8.01 -16.60 -7.76
N ARG A 277 -7.28 -15.47 -7.75
CA ARG A 277 -5.98 -15.30 -8.41
C ARG A 277 -4.80 -15.30 -7.45
N LYS A 278 -4.78 -16.23 -6.50
CA LYS A 278 -3.68 -16.37 -5.51
C LYS A 278 -2.34 -16.73 -6.17
N ASP A 279 -2.41 -17.31 -7.35
CA ASP A 279 -1.30 -17.69 -8.23
C ASP A 279 -0.65 -16.50 -8.96
N SER A 280 -1.36 -15.38 -9.13
CA SER A 280 -0.86 -14.24 -9.91
C SER A 280 -0.45 -13.04 -9.04
N ALA A 281 0.84 -12.97 -8.69
CA ALA A 281 1.40 -11.86 -7.90
C ALA A 281 1.14 -10.48 -8.53
N LYS A 282 1.08 -10.41 -9.87
CA LYS A 282 0.80 -9.19 -10.64
C LYS A 282 -0.63 -8.70 -10.43
N ILE A 283 -1.62 -9.59 -10.45
CA ILE A 283 -3.02 -9.26 -10.17
C ILE A 283 -3.17 -8.84 -8.72
N GLN A 284 -2.66 -9.65 -7.78
CA GLN A 284 -2.70 -9.37 -6.34
C GLN A 284 -2.13 -7.97 -6.04
N ARG A 285 -0.96 -7.65 -6.62
CA ARG A 285 -0.31 -6.34 -6.47
C ARG A 285 -1.18 -5.19 -6.94
N ASN A 286 -1.79 -5.29 -8.12
CA ASN A 286 -2.64 -4.21 -8.65
C ASN A 286 -3.91 -4.03 -7.79
N ILE A 287 -4.48 -5.11 -7.27
CA ILE A 287 -5.63 -5.04 -6.35
C ILE A 287 -5.25 -4.29 -5.07
N ILE A 288 -4.16 -4.68 -4.39
CA ILE A 288 -3.71 -3.98 -3.17
C ILE A 288 -3.37 -2.52 -3.45
N ARG A 289 -2.82 -2.22 -4.64
CA ARG A 289 -2.56 -0.84 -5.07
C ARG A 289 -3.84 -0.01 -5.23
N ILE A 290 -4.91 -0.59 -5.82
CA ILE A 290 -6.24 0.04 -5.91
C ILE A 290 -6.79 0.34 -4.51
N ILE A 291 -6.74 -0.64 -3.60
CA ILE A 291 -7.20 -0.47 -2.21
C ILE A 291 -6.41 0.64 -1.51
N GLY A 292 -5.09 0.70 -1.71
CA GLY A 292 -4.26 1.76 -1.15
C GLY A 292 -4.58 3.16 -1.69
N ASN A 293 -5.06 3.26 -2.93
CA ASN A 293 -5.51 4.53 -3.50
C ASN A 293 -6.88 4.94 -2.93
N MET A 294 -7.83 4.01 -2.86
CA MET A 294 -9.13 4.24 -2.23
C MET A 294 -9.00 4.60 -0.75
N ALA A 295 -8.00 4.06 -0.05
CA ALA A 295 -7.72 4.37 1.35
C ALA A 295 -7.28 5.83 1.61
N LEU A 296 -6.91 6.60 0.57
CA LEU A 296 -6.66 8.05 0.71
C LEU A 296 -7.93 8.83 1.04
N ASP A 297 -9.09 8.28 0.66
CA ASP A 297 -10.39 8.87 0.91
C ASP A 297 -10.98 8.33 2.22
N GLU A 298 -11.00 9.20 3.23
CA GLU A 298 -11.47 8.87 4.58
C GLU A 298 -12.95 8.44 4.61
N ARG A 299 -13.75 8.90 3.63
CA ARG A 299 -15.16 8.53 3.51
C ARG A 299 -15.35 7.03 3.21
N LEU A 300 -14.36 6.41 2.56
CA LEU A 300 -14.40 5.01 2.15
C LEU A 300 -13.84 4.05 3.21
N HIS A 301 -13.24 4.56 4.29
CA HIS A 301 -12.59 3.72 5.31
C HIS A 301 -13.54 2.67 5.89
N SER A 302 -14.76 3.06 6.26
CA SER A 302 -15.76 2.12 6.79
C SER A 302 -16.11 1.02 5.78
N SER A 303 -16.25 1.36 4.49
CA SER A 303 -16.57 0.40 3.43
C SER A 303 -15.40 -0.55 3.17
N ILE A 304 -14.16 -0.05 3.15
CA ILE A 304 -12.94 -0.87 3.01
C ILE A 304 -12.82 -1.87 4.16
N VAL A 305 -13.02 -1.41 5.40
CA VAL A 305 -12.96 -2.26 6.60
C VAL A 305 -14.07 -3.31 6.58
N ARG A 306 -15.31 -2.91 6.29
CA ARG A 306 -16.47 -3.81 6.24
C ARG A 306 -16.38 -4.84 5.12
N ALA A 307 -15.75 -4.48 4.00
CA ALA A 307 -15.43 -5.41 2.93
C ALA A 307 -14.34 -6.41 3.34
N GLY A 308 -13.71 -6.29 4.51
CA GLY A 308 -12.72 -7.25 5.01
C GLY A 308 -11.31 -7.02 4.48
N TRP A 309 -10.98 -5.83 3.98
CA TRP A 309 -9.64 -5.57 3.45
C TRP A 309 -8.56 -5.45 4.53
N VAL A 310 -8.91 -5.09 5.77
CA VAL A 310 -7.91 -4.98 6.86
C VAL A 310 -7.24 -6.33 7.14
N SER A 311 -8.00 -7.44 7.11
CA SER A 311 -7.44 -8.78 7.32
C SER A 311 -6.49 -9.17 6.19
N VAL A 312 -6.90 -8.92 4.94
CA VAL A 312 -6.06 -9.13 3.75
C VAL A 312 -4.79 -8.28 3.82
N LEU A 313 -4.90 -7.00 4.18
CA LEU A 313 -3.75 -6.10 4.30
C LEU A 313 -2.79 -6.55 5.41
N ALA A 314 -3.30 -7.01 6.55
CA ALA A 314 -2.48 -7.56 7.64
C ALA A 314 -1.72 -8.83 7.22
N GLU A 315 -2.33 -9.69 6.40
CA GLU A 315 -1.67 -10.84 5.79
C GLU A 315 -0.60 -10.40 4.78
N VAL A 316 -0.92 -9.48 3.86
CA VAL A 316 0.01 -8.99 2.82
C VAL A 316 1.20 -8.24 3.41
N MET A 317 1.06 -7.61 4.57
CA MET A 317 2.19 -7.03 5.31
C MET A 317 3.28 -8.04 5.63
N LYS A 318 2.93 -9.34 5.74
CA LYS A 318 3.86 -10.46 5.99
C LYS A 318 4.36 -11.13 4.70
N SER A 319 3.95 -10.65 3.52
CA SER A 319 4.37 -11.22 2.24
C SER A 319 5.89 -11.11 2.05
N PRO A 320 6.57 -12.15 1.52
CA PRO A 320 7.98 -12.05 1.15
C PRO A 320 8.19 -11.09 -0.03
N HIS A 321 7.16 -10.80 -0.81
CA HIS A 321 7.23 -9.87 -1.93
C HIS A 321 7.20 -8.42 -1.44
N VAL A 322 8.36 -7.76 -1.46
CA VAL A 322 8.56 -6.40 -0.92
C VAL A 322 7.60 -5.36 -1.53
N ILE A 323 7.28 -5.46 -2.82
CA ILE A 323 6.37 -4.50 -3.49
C ILE A 323 4.94 -4.63 -2.94
N GLN A 324 4.46 -5.87 -2.77
CA GLN A 324 3.12 -6.13 -2.24
C GLN A 324 2.99 -5.66 -0.79
N SER A 325 3.94 -6.06 0.06
CA SER A 325 3.97 -5.62 1.47
C SER A 325 4.06 -4.10 1.59
N SER A 326 4.79 -3.43 0.69
CA SER A 326 4.87 -1.97 0.70
C SER A 326 3.57 -1.29 0.30
N HIS A 327 2.82 -1.82 -0.68
CA HIS A 327 1.48 -1.29 -0.98
C HIS A 327 0.50 -1.52 0.17
N ALA A 328 0.59 -2.67 0.86
CA ALA A 328 -0.22 -2.91 2.05
C ALA A 328 0.11 -1.95 3.19
N SER A 329 1.40 -1.69 3.42
CA SER A 329 1.87 -0.73 4.43
C SER A 329 1.34 0.68 4.14
N ARG A 330 1.39 1.12 2.87
CA ARG A 330 0.80 2.39 2.42
C ARG A 330 -0.71 2.43 2.65
N ALA A 331 -1.44 1.38 2.27
CA ALA A 331 -2.89 1.31 2.45
C ALA A 331 -3.27 1.41 3.94
N LEU A 332 -2.61 0.64 4.81
CA LEU A 332 -2.84 0.68 6.25
C LEU A 332 -2.47 2.04 6.86
N ALA A 333 -1.37 2.67 6.42
CA ALA A 333 -1.00 4.01 6.88
C ALA A 333 -2.07 5.06 6.50
N ASN A 334 -2.63 4.97 5.30
CA ASN A 334 -3.73 5.86 4.86
C ASN A 334 -5.02 5.60 5.64
N LEU A 335 -5.34 4.34 5.97
CA LEU A 335 -6.47 3.98 6.84
C LEU A 335 -6.28 4.46 8.29
N ASP A 336 -5.04 4.58 8.76
CA ASP A 336 -4.73 4.89 10.15
C ASP A 336 -4.73 6.39 10.46
N ARG A 337 -5.91 6.99 10.57
CA ARG A 337 -6.07 8.39 11.01
C ARG A 337 -5.86 8.60 12.51
N ASP A 338 -5.58 7.54 13.26
CA ASP A 338 -5.31 7.61 14.70
C ASP A 338 -3.87 8.05 14.99
N THR A 339 -2.93 7.57 14.17
CA THR A 339 -1.49 7.87 14.32
C THR A 339 -0.87 8.62 13.15
N VAL A 340 -1.50 8.61 11.97
CA VAL A 340 -0.95 9.21 10.75
C VAL A 340 -1.86 10.36 10.32
N GLN A 341 -1.27 11.53 10.13
CA GLN A 341 -1.97 12.69 9.55
C GLN A 341 -1.63 12.84 8.07
N GLU A 342 -0.41 12.48 7.70
CA GLU A 342 0.10 12.49 6.34
C GLU A 342 -0.73 11.56 5.43
N LYS A 343 -0.78 11.92 4.15
CA LYS A 343 -1.43 11.11 3.11
C LYS A 343 -0.35 10.60 2.17
N TYR A 344 -0.41 9.32 1.82
CA TYR A 344 0.59 8.69 0.97
C TYR A 344 0.00 8.31 -0.38
N PRO A 345 0.07 9.21 -1.39
CA PRO A 345 -0.36 8.94 -2.75
C PRO A 345 0.31 7.71 -3.37
N ASP A 346 -0.27 7.25 -4.47
CA ASP A 346 0.33 6.21 -5.28
C ASP A 346 1.75 6.60 -5.75
N GLY A 347 2.69 5.67 -5.64
CA GLY A 347 4.11 5.90 -5.90
C GLY A 347 4.91 6.46 -4.72
N VAL A 348 4.29 6.75 -3.57
CA VAL A 348 5.00 7.08 -2.32
C VAL A 348 5.11 5.82 -1.45
N TYR A 349 6.31 5.28 -1.33
CA TYR A 349 6.60 4.05 -0.60
C TYR A 349 7.21 4.35 0.77
N ILE A 350 6.52 3.94 1.84
CA ILE A 350 7.02 4.01 3.22
C ILE A 350 7.93 2.81 3.46
N LEU A 351 9.25 3.05 3.49
CA LEU A 351 10.23 2.01 3.76
C LEU A 351 10.42 1.83 5.27
N HIS A 352 10.34 2.90 6.04
CA HIS A 352 10.42 2.88 7.50
C HIS A 352 9.77 4.15 8.10
N PRO A 353 9.02 4.08 9.22
CA PRO A 353 8.51 2.87 9.85
C PRO A 353 7.28 2.30 9.10
N GLN A 354 7.26 0.99 8.89
CA GLN A 354 6.10 0.31 8.27
C GLN A 354 4.96 0.03 9.25
N TYR A 355 5.29 -0.06 10.54
CA TYR A 355 4.39 -0.35 11.65
C TYR A 355 4.25 0.89 12.54
N ARG A 356 3.25 0.91 13.44
CA ARG A 356 3.18 1.91 14.50
C ARG A 356 4.42 1.82 15.38
N SER A 357 4.99 2.96 15.73
CA SER A 357 6.11 3.07 16.65
C SER A 357 5.78 4.14 17.69
N SER A 358 6.21 3.93 18.94
CA SER A 358 6.21 4.96 19.97
C SER A 358 7.41 5.90 19.85
N GLN A 359 8.43 5.53 19.07
CA GLN A 359 9.60 6.38 18.86
C GLN A 359 9.24 7.55 17.95
N PRO A 360 9.59 8.80 18.33
CA PRO A 360 9.34 9.96 17.49
C PRO A 360 10.22 9.92 16.25
N ILE A 361 9.64 10.32 15.12
CA ILE A 361 10.36 10.50 13.86
C ILE A 361 11.11 11.83 13.94
N ARG A 362 12.44 11.79 13.90
CA ARG A 362 13.31 12.98 14.04
C ARG A 362 13.66 13.63 12.70
N ALA A 363 13.77 12.86 11.63
CA ALA A 363 14.12 13.36 10.30
C ALA A 363 13.61 12.44 9.18
N ASP A 364 13.56 12.97 7.96
CA ASP A 364 13.14 12.29 6.74
C ASP A 364 14.34 12.00 5.83
N ILE A 365 14.39 10.79 5.26
CA ILE A 365 15.32 10.42 4.18
C ILE A 365 14.50 10.07 2.94
N LEU A 366 14.74 10.79 1.85
CA LEU A 366 13.96 10.67 0.63
C LEU A 366 14.78 10.11 -0.53
N PHE A 367 14.38 8.94 -1.01
CA PHE A 367 15.03 8.19 -2.08
C PHE A 367 14.33 8.39 -3.44
N VAL A 368 15.03 9.01 -4.40
CA VAL A 368 14.53 9.31 -5.75
C VAL A 368 15.35 8.56 -6.82
N HIS A 369 14.74 7.55 -7.44
CA HIS A 369 15.44 6.67 -8.39
C HIS A 369 15.70 7.35 -9.75
N GLY A 370 16.50 6.72 -10.62
CA GLY A 370 16.74 7.16 -12.00
C GLY A 370 15.84 6.52 -13.06
N LEU A 371 16.17 6.73 -14.34
CA LEU A 371 15.45 6.12 -15.47
C LEU A 371 15.49 4.59 -15.44
N LEU A 372 14.36 3.94 -15.76
CA LEU A 372 14.12 2.49 -15.62
C LEU A 372 14.31 1.96 -14.19
N GLY A 373 14.51 2.85 -13.23
CA GLY A 373 14.53 2.54 -11.82
C GLY A 373 13.13 2.34 -11.27
N ALA A 374 13.11 1.88 -10.04
CA ALA A 374 11.94 1.84 -9.16
C ALA A 374 12.48 1.72 -7.73
N ALA A 375 11.66 2.03 -6.72
CA ALA A 375 12.08 1.98 -5.31
C ALA A 375 12.84 0.69 -4.96
N PHE A 376 12.29 -0.47 -5.33
CA PHE A 376 12.85 -1.78 -4.99
C PHE A 376 13.80 -2.35 -6.04
N LYS A 377 13.96 -1.68 -7.20
CA LYS A 377 14.89 -2.09 -8.28
C LYS A 377 16.23 -1.36 -8.17
N THR A 378 16.20 -0.09 -7.78
CA THR A 378 17.36 0.79 -7.63
C THR A 378 17.99 0.63 -6.25
N TRP A 379 17.19 0.66 -5.18
CA TRP A 379 17.68 0.69 -3.80
C TRP A 379 17.68 -0.70 -3.17
N ARG A 380 18.59 -1.56 -3.63
CA ARG A 380 18.68 -2.95 -3.20
C ARG A 380 20.11 -3.44 -3.12
N GLN A 381 20.35 -4.53 -2.40
CA GLN A 381 21.66 -5.18 -2.35
C GLN A 381 22.10 -5.63 -3.75
N GLN A 382 23.40 -5.60 -4.04
CA GLN A 382 23.91 -6.14 -5.30
C GLN A 382 23.50 -7.61 -5.47
N ASP A 383 23.03 -7.97 -6.65
CA ASP A 383 22.76 -9.38 -6.96
C ASP A 383 24.06 -10.18 -6.92
N VAL A 384 24.01 -11.37 -6.34
CA VAL A 384 25.06 -12.37 -6.52
C VAL A 384 24.88 -12.93 -7.93
N ASP A 385 25.97 -13.08 -8.69
CA ASP A 385 25.92 -13.62 -10.06
C ASP A 385 25.16 -14.96 -10.06
N GLN A 386 23.92 -14.95 -10.57
CA GLN A 386 23.14 -16.17 -10.71
C GLN A 386 23.63 -16.92 -11.97
N PRO A 387 23.71 -18.26 -11.94
CA PRO A 387 24.08 -19.03 -13.12
C PRO A 387 23.12 -18.74 -14.28
N LEU A 388 23.69 -18.65 -15.49
CA LEU A 388 23.08 -18.21 -16.76
C LEU A 388 21.83 -19.01 -17.21
N ASP A 389 21.44 -20.07 -16.49
CA ASP A 389 20.43 -21.04 -16.92
C ASP A 389 18.99 -20.77 -16.43
N LYS A 390 18.74 -19.70 -15.65
CA LYS A 390 17.36 -19.32 -15.30
C LYS A 390 16.71 -18.51 -16.42
N LYS A 391 15.63 -19.06 -17.02
CA LYS A 391 14.81 -18.39 -18.04
C LYS A 391 14.37 -17.00 -17.56
N ALA A 392 14.66 -15.97 -18.36
CA ALA A 392 14.39 -14.56 -18.06
C ALA A 392 12.92 -14.23 -17.70
N SER A 393 11.97 -15.11 -18.01
CA SER A 393 10.55 -14.95 -17.68
C SER A 393 10.19 -15.25 -16.23
N GLU A 394 11.05 -15.95 -15.46
CA GLU A 394 10.81 -16.31 -14.05
C GLU A 394 11.67 -15.50 -13.07
N VAL A 395 12.63 -14.70 -13.57
CA VAL A 395 13.64 -13.99 -12.76
C VAL A 395 13.19 -12.57 -12.35
N GLU A 396 12.14 -12.01 -12.94
CA GLU A 396 11.78 -10.59 -12.75
C GLU A 396 11.30 -10.19 -11.33
N GLU A 397 11.00 -11.15 -10.43
CA GLU A 397 10.27 -10.84 -9.19
C GLU A 397 11.02 -11.15 -7.88
N GLU A 398 12.20 -11.77 -7.92
CA GLU A 398 12.99 -12.06 -6.71
C GLU A 398 14.09 -11.01 -6.51
N TYR A 399 13.68 -9.79 -6.15
CA TYR A 399 14.63 -8.72 -5.82
C TYR A 399 15.40 -9.06 -4.54
N SER A 400 16.71 -8.87 -4.60
CA SER A 400 17.58 -8.78 -3.42
C SER A 400 17.08 -7.74 -2.41
N GLN A 401 17.56 -7.83 -1.17
CA GLN A 401 17.08 -7.05 -0.04
C GLN A 401 17.13 -5.53 -0.31
N CYS A 402 16.01 -4.83 -0.07
CA CYS A 402 15.96 -3.36 -0.12
C CYS A 402 16.72 -2.78 1.08
N TRP A 403 17.96 -2.32 0.86
CA TRP A 403 18.86 -1.90 1.94
C TRP A 403 18.36 -0.67 2.73
N PRO A 404 17.66 0.34 2.15
CA PRO A 404 17.13 1.43 2.97
C PRO A 404 16.04 0.96 3.94
N LYS A 405 15.19 0.01 3.48
CA LYS A 405 14.13 -0.60 4.28
C LYS A 405 14.66 -1.47 5.43
N THR A 406 15.90 -1.95 5.33
CA THR A 406 16.43 -3.00 6.21
C THR A 406 17.65 -2.53 6.97
N TRP A 407 18.74 -2.23 6.27
CA TRP A 407 19.99 -1.81 6.88
C TRP A 407 19.87 -0.41 7.48
N LEU A 408 19.47 0.59 6.68
CA LEU A 408 19.35 1.97 7.14
C LEU A 408 18.27 2.15 8.20
N ALA A 409 17.12 1.50 8.03
CA ALA A 409 16.04 1.48 9.03
C ALA A 409 16.50 0.89 10.38
N SER A 410 17.38 -0.12 10.35
CA SER A 410 17.95 -0.72 11.56
C SER A 410 19.01 0.16 12.21
N ASP A 411 19.86 0.80 11.42
CA ASP A 411 20.98 1.60 11.93
C ASP A 411 20.51 2.98 12.41
N CYS A 412 19.38 3.48 11.86
CA CYS A 412 18.76 4.76 12.22
C CYS A 412 17.23 4.62 12.43
N PRO A 413 16.77 4.04 13.56
CA PRO A 413 15.37 3.69 13.78
C PRO A 413 14.43 4.90 13.97
N THR A 414 14.96 6.07 14.30
CA THR A 414 14.20 7.32 14.48
C THR A 414 13.97 8.10 13.18
N LEU A 415 14.45 7.59 12.04
CA LEU A 415 14.22 8.21 10.73
C LEU A 415 12.91 7.75 10.12
N ARG A 416 12.30 8.59 9.29
CA ARG A 416 11.30 8.16 8.31
C ARG A 416 11.97 8.06 6.95
N ILE A 417 11.90 6.88 6.36
CA ILE A 417 12.55 6.59 5.09
C ILE A 417 11.46 6.39 4.04
N ILE A 418 11.47 7.24 3.01
CA ILE A 418 10.50 7.22 1.92
C ILE A 418 11.26 7.04 0.60
N SER A 419 10.69 6.24 -0.31
CA SER A 419 11.08 6.27 -1.71
C SER A 419 9.90 6.71 -2.57
N VAL A 420 10.16 7.55 -3.56
CA VAL A 420 9.14 8.03 -4.50
C VAL A 420 9.38 7.49 -5.90
N GLU A 421 8.27 7.17 -6.56
CA GLU A 421 8.23 6.67 -7.93
C GLU A 421 7.59 7.68 -8.87
N TYR A 422 8.16 7.73 -10.06
CA TYR A 422 7.67 8.50 -11.19
C TYR A 422 7.85 7.67 -12.47
N ASP A 423 6.96 7.88 -13.44
CA ASP A 423 6.98 7.11 -14.68
C ASP A 423 8.25 7.41 -15.48
N THR A 424 9.06 6.37 -15.73
CA THR A 424 10.31 6.46 -16.52
C THR A 424 10.42 5.37 -17.56
N ARG A 425 10.79 5.73 -18.79
CA ARG A 425 11.08 4.80 -19.89
C ARG A 425 12.30 5.26 -20.68
N LEU A 426 13.12 4.32 -21.19
CA LEU A 426 14.22 4.66 -22.14
C LEU A 426 13.72 4.83 -23.58
N SER A 427 12.59 4.20 -23.90
CA SER A 427 12.18 3.93 -25.28
C SER A 427 10.66 3.89 -25.41
N ASP A 428 10.11 4.58 -26.42
CA ASP A 428 8.66 4.76 -26.65
C ASP A 428 7.98 3.61 -27.45
N TRP A 429 8.53 2.39 -27.43
CA TRP A 429 8.06 1.25 -28.27
C TRP A 429 6.86 0.46 -27.71
N LYS A 430 6.54 0.60 -26.41
CA LYS A 430 5.28 0.08 -25.85
C LYS A 430 4.12 1.03 -26.15
N ALA A 431 2.91 0.46 -26.20
CA ALA A 431 1.65 1.14 -26.52
C ALA A 431 1.58 2.56 -25.91
N LYS A 432 1.45 3.56 -26.79
CA LYS A 432 1.56 4.99 -26.47
C LYS A 432 0.23 5.52 -25.95
N CYS A 433 0.26 6.26 -24.85
CA CYS A 433 -0.76 7.28 -24.63
C CYS A 433 -0.55 8.41 -25.68
N PRO A 434 -1.56 8.78 -26.48
CA PRO A 434 -1.37 9.70 -27.60
C PRO A 434 -1.00 11.15 -27.22
N VAL A 435 -1.13 11.55 -25.95
CA VAL A 435 -0.94 12.95 -25.47
C VAL A 435 0.34 13.11 -24.61
N GLU A 436 1.25 12.13 -24.64
CA GLU A 436 2.39 11.99 -23.71
C GLU A 436 3.60 12.94 -23.79
N PRO A 437 3.90 13.73 -24.85
CA PRO A 437 5.20 14.42 -24.94
C PRO A 437 5.48 15.44 -23.82
N HIS A 438 4.47 16.19 -23.35
CA HIS A 438 4.65 17.26 -22.36
C HIS A 438 4.78 16.75 -20.91
N ARG A 439 4.22 15.58 -20.60
CA ARG A 439 4.26 14.97 -19.25
C ARG A 439 5.56 14.25 -18.93
N LYS A 440 6.41 14.11 -19.94
CA LYS A 440 7.72 13.47 -19.80
C LYS A 440 8.85 14.48 -19.56
N SER A 441 8.54 15.75 -19.28
CA SER A 441 9.58 16.72 -18.92
C SER A 441 10.01 16.58 -17.46
N ILE A 442 11.26 16.95 -17.19
CA ILE A 442 11.81 17.10 -15.83
C ILE A 442 10.93 18.05 -15.00
N ALA A 443 10.49 19.17 -15.58
CA ALA A 443 9.67 20.17 -14.89
C ALA A 443 8.32 19.61 -14.43
N TYR A 444 7.56 18.97 -15.32
CA TYR A 444 6.25 18.41 -14.98
C TYR A 444 6.35 17.36 -13.86
N ARG A 445 7.31 16.45 -13.97
CA ARG A 445 7.53 15.39 -12.97
C ARG A 445 7.98 15.93 -11.62
N SER A 446 8.84 16.94 -11.64
CA SER A 446 9.30 17.60 -10.40
C SER A 446 8.12 18.22 -9.67
N ASN A 447 7.20 18.86 -10.40
CA ASN A 447 5.98 19.39 -9.82
C ASN A 447 5.05 18.28 -9.29
N GLU A 448 4.82 17.21 -10.06
CA GLU A 448 4.01 16.06 -9.60
C GLU A 448 4.59 15.41 -8.32
N LEU A 449 5.92 15.23 -8.28
CA LEU A 449 6.60 14.70 -7.11
C LEU A 449 6.50 15.64 -5.91
N LEU A 450 6.74 16.94 -6.09
CA LEU A 450 6.58 17.94 -5.02
C LEU A 450 5.19 17.88 -4.39
N GLU A 451 4.14 17.79 -5.20
CA GLU A 451 2.77 17.68 -4.70
C GLU A 451 2.55 16.41 -3.87
N LYS A 452 3.08 15.26 -4.32
CA LYS A 452 3.02 14.01 -3.55
C LYS A 452 3.79 14.10 -2.25
N LEU A 453 4.97 14.73 -2.26
CA LEU A 453 5.83 14.91 -1.09
C LEU A 453 5.15 15.83 -0.06
N ARG A 454 4.54 16.91 -0.52
CA ARG A 454 3.74 17.81 0.33
C ARG A 454 2.58 17.09 0.99
N ALA A 455 1.82 16.29 0.24
CA ALA A 455 0.74 15.48 0.79
C ALA A 455 1.23 14.46 1.84
N ALA A 456 2.45 13.95 1.66
CA ALA A 456 3.13 13.05 2.60
C ALA A 456 3.80 13.77 3.79
N GLY A 457 3.59 15.08 3.95
CA GLY A 457 4.16 15.88 5.04
C GLY A 457 5.69 15.95 4.99
N ILE A 458 6.29 15.92 3.80
CA ILE A 458 7.73 16.11 3.61
C ILE A 458 8.04 17.61 3.66
N GLY A 459 9.10 17.95 4.39
CA GLY A 459 9.48 19.33 4.68
C GLY A 459 9.04 19.81 6.06
N ASP A 460 8.25 19.04 6.82
CA ASP A 460 7.92 19.39 8.22
C ASP A 460 9.03 18.98 9.22
N ARG A 461 10.02 18.22 8.77
CA ARG A 461 11.15 17.70 9.56
C ARG A 461 12.45 17.86 8.77
N PRO A 462 13.63 17.87 9.42
CA PRO A 462 14.92 17.80 8.75
C PRO A 462 14.96 16.71 7.68
N LEU A 463 15.49 17.01 6.51
CA LEU A 463 15.35 16.22 5.29
C LEU A 463 16.71 15.99 4.63
N VAL A 464 17.02 14.73 4.30
CA VAL A 464 18.15 14.36 3.45
C VAL A 464 17.66 13.72 2.17
N TRP A 465 18.17 14.21 1.05
CA TRP A 465 17.84 13.69 -0.28
C TRP A 465 18.88 12.66 -0.71
N VAL A 466 18.43 11.51 -1.20
CA VAL A 466 19.28 10.50 -1.81
C VAL A 466 18.72 10.21 -3.20
N SER A 467 19.51 10.47 -4.22
CA SER A 467 19.01 10.40 -5.60
C SER A 467 20.00 9.77 -6.55
N HIS A 468 19.48 9.14 -7.60
CA HIS A 468 20.27 8.42 -8.59
C HIS A 468 19.96 8.92 -9.99
N SER A 469 21.00 9.14 -10.81
CA SER A 469 20.86 9.44 -12.23
C SER A 469 19.86 10.60 -12.48
N MET A 470 18.89 10.44 -13.40
CA MET A 470 17.85 11.45 -13.66
C MET A 470 17.10 11.89 -12.40
N GLY A 471 16.96 11.04 -11.37
CA GLY A 471 16.31 11.39 -10.11
C GLY A 471 16.99 12.57 -9.42
N GLY A 472 18.31 12.72 -9.55
CA GLY A 472 19.03 13.86 -9.00
C GLY A 472 18.72 15.18 -9.71
N LEU A 473 18.43 15.14 -11.01
CA LEU A 473 17.99 16.32 -11.74
C LEU A 473 16.57 16.74 -11.35
N LEU A 474 15.69 15.76 -11.07
CA LEU A 474 14.38 16.05 -10.49
C LEU A 474 14.53 16.70 -9.12
N VAL A 475 15.41 16.19 -8.24
CA VAL A 475 15.68 16.81 -6.93
C VAL A 475 16.15 18.26 -7.08
N LYS A 476 17.09 18.54 -8.01
CA LYS A 476 17.52 19.91 -8.29
C LYS A 476 16.33 20.80 -8.68
N LYS A 477 15.53 20.36 -9.65
CA LYS A 477 14.39 21.15 -10.15
C LYS A 477 13.36 21.37 -9.06
N MET A 478 13.05 20.35 -8.27
CA MET A 478 12.14 20.45 -7.13
C MET A 478 12.62 21.48 -6.11
N LEU A 479 13.90 21.49 -5.75
CA LEU A 479 14.45 22.43 -4.77
C LEU A 479 14.51 23.86 -5.31
N VAL A 480 14.92 24.04 -6.58
CA VAL A 480 14.89 25.35 -7.24
C VAL A 480 13.47 25.91 -7.30
N ASP A 481 12.49 25.10 -7.69
CA ASP A 481 11.08 25.53 -7.74
C ASP A 481 10.53 25.82 -6.34
N ALA A 482 10.86 24.98 -5.36
CA ALA A 482 10.47 25.19 -3.97
C ALA A 482 11.06 26.48 -3.39
N SER A 483 12.29 26.86 -3.76
CA SER A 483 12.91 28.12 -3.32
C SER A 483 12.21 29.36 -3.86
N LYS A 484 11.56 29.24 -5.03
CA LYS A 484 10.80 30.31 -5.69
C LYS A 484 9.34 30.36 -5.23
N ASN A 485 8.85 29.34 -4.50
CA ASN A 485 7.48 29.24 -4.02
C ASN A 485 7.41 29.32 -2.48
N PRO A 486 6.87 30.41 -1.91
CA PRO A 486 6.74 30.55 -0.45
C PRO A 486 6.00 29.41 0.25
N GLU A 487 5.02 28.77 -0.41
CA GLU A 487 4.29 27.64 0.17
C GLU A 487 5.17 26.40 0.38
N MET A 488 6.29 26.30 -0.36
CA MET A 488 7.21 25.18 -0.33
C MET A 488 8.50 25.48 0.43
N GLY A 489 8.59 26.66 1.07
CA GLY A 489 9.79 27.09 1.80
C GLY A 489 10.21 26.10 2.91
N LYS A 490 9.27 25.36 3.48
CA LYS A 490 9.53 24.29 4.46
C LYS A 490 10.48 23.21 3.93
N ILE A 491 10.32 22.79 2.66
CA ILE A 491 11.15 21.76 2.03
C ILE A 491 12.60 22.26 1.92
N VAL A 492 12.77 23.52 1.52
CA VAL A 492 14.08 24.17 1.40
C VAL A 492 14.73 24.30 2.79
N ASN A 493 14.04 24.97 3.73
CA ASN A 493 14.57 25.31 5.05
C ASN A 493 14.97 24.08 5.88
N ASN A 494 14.30 22.95 5.66
CA ASN A 494 14.62 21.69 6.35
C ASN A 494 15.55 20.77 5.57
N THR A 495 15.98 21.11 4.35
CA THR A 495 16.98 20.32 3.64
C THR A 495 18.34 20.43 4.34
N ARG A 496 18.83 19.30 4.86
CA ARG A 496 20.11 19.20 5.61
C ARG A 496 21.26 18.70 4.76
N GLY A 497 20.98 17.96 3.69
CA GLY A 497 22.04 17.45 2.82
C GLY A 497 21.48 16.69 1.63
N ILE A 498 22.34 16.51 0.63
CA ILE A 498 21.99 15.82 -0.61
C ILE A 498 23.09 14.83 -0.98
N ILE A 499 22.66 13.61 -1.33
CA ILE A 499 23.52 12.55 -1.86
C ILE A 499 23.12 12.28 -3.31
N PHE A 500 24.09 12.42 -4.22
CA PHE A 500 23.93 12.16 -5.64
C PHE A 500 24.69 10.88 -6.03
N TYR A 501 23.98 9.92 -6.60
CA TYR A 501 24.55 8.72 -7.19
C TYR A 501 24.54 8.86 -8.71
N SER A 502 25.70 9.06 -9.31
CA SER A 502 25.90 9.11 -10.76
C SER A 502 24.88 9.99 -11.48
N VAL A 503 24.73 11.23 -11.02
CA VAL A 503 23.77 12.17 -11.61
C VAL A 503 24.45 12.91 -12.75
N PRO A 504 23.88 12.92 -13.97
CA PRO A 504 24.48 13.60 -15.12
C PRO A 504 24.21 15.11 -15.05
N HIS A 505 24.90 15.83 -14.17
CA HIS A 505 24.70 17.26 -13.97
C HIS A 505 24.95 18.09 -15.24
N HIS A 506 25.87 17.64 -16.11
CA HIS A 506 26.16 18.27 -17.41
C HIS A 506 25.64 17.44 -18.61
N GLY A 507 24.70 16.53 -18.36
CA GLY A 507 24.08 15.68 -19.37
C GLY A 507 24.86 14.40 -19.65
N SER A 508 24.30 13.52 -20.46
CA SER A 508 24.92 12.24 -20.81
C SER A 508 25.03 12.09 -22.32
N GLN A 509 26.01 11.29 -22.76
CA GLN A 509 26.15 10.92 -24.16
C GLN A 509 25.10 9.86 -24.59
N LEU A 510 24.18 9.46 -23.70
CA LEU A 510 23.15 8.46 -23.99
C LEU A 510 22.29 8.85 -25.21
N ALA A 511 22.05 10.15 -25.41
CA ALA A 511 21.29 10.68 -26.54
C ALA A 511 22.08 10.72 -27.87
N GLU A 512 23.41 10.64 -27.82
CA GLU A 512 24.31 10.81 -28.97
C GLU A 512 24.71 9.47 -29.63
N TYR A 513 24.45 8.33 -28.98
CA TYR A 513 24.78 7.02 -29.53
C TYR A 513 23.92 6.64 -30.77
N SER A 514 24.58 5.96 -31.72
CA SER A 514 24.34 5.99 -33.17
C SER A 514 22.90 5.88 -33.71
N ILE A 515 22.70 6.49 -34.89
CA ILE A 515 21.53 6.37 -35.78
C ILE A 515 21.07 4.90 -35.96
N ASN A 516 21.97 3.91 -35.86
CA ASN A 516 21.64 2.49 -35.94
C ASN A 516 21.02 1.92 -34.64
N ALA A 517 21.43 2.42 -33.47
CA ALA A 517 20.77 2.13 -32.19
C ALA A 517 19.46 2.93 -32.02
N ARG A 518 19.30 4.04 -32.74
CA ARG A 518 18.09 4.88 -32.74
C ARG A 518 16.84 4.14 -33.22
N TYR A 519 16.99 3.18 -34.15
CA TYR A 519 15.93 2.27 -34.59
C TYR A 519 15.60 1.17 -33.57
N LEU A 520 16.54 0.84 -32.68
CA LEU A 520 16.35 -0.14 -31.60
C LEU A 520 15.78 0.51 -30.32
N LEU A 521 16.10 1.79 -30.07
CA LEU A 521 15.87 2.45 -28.78
C LEU A 521 14.86 3.60 -28.79
N PHE A 522 14.44 4.17 -29.94
CA PHE A 522 13.48 5.29 -30.03
C PHE A 522 13.52 6.22 -28.79
N PRO A 523 14.57 7.04 -28.63
CA PRO A 523 14.89 7.67 -27.35
C PRO A 523 13.72 8.51 -26.85
N SER A 524 13.33 8.22 -25.60
CA SER A 524 12.27 8.89 -24.89
C SER A 524 12.55 10.39 -24.71
N VAL A 525 11.53 11.19 -24.38
CA VAL A 525 11.68 12.63 -24.09
C VAL A 525 12.71 12.84 -22.98
N GLU A 526 12.73 11.94 -22.00
CA GLU A 526 13.66 11.92 -20.89
C GLU A 526 15.10 11.79 -21.35
N VAL A 527 15.37 10.86 -22.28
CA VAL A 527 16.72 10.69 -22.84
C VAL A 527 17.14 11.94 -23.63
N LYS A 528 16.19 12.61 -24.31
CA LYS A 528 16.47 13.85 -25.05
C LYS A 528 16.78 15.03 -24.14
N GLU A 529 16.06 15.21 -23.03
CA GLU A 529 16.34 16.28 -22.06
C GLU A 529 17.69 16.08 -21.33
N LEU A 530 18.16 14.83 -21.28
CA LEU A 530 19.47 14.44 -20.76
C LEU A 530 20.61 14.57 -21.77
N SER A 531 20.37 15.13 -22.96
CA SER A 531 21.42 15.34 -23.96
C SER A 531 22.52 16.23 -23.37
N LYS A 532 23.76 15.85 -23.66
CA LYS A 532 24.93 16.65 -23.30
C LYS A 532 24.79 18.08 -23.84
N ASP A 533 25.22 19.06 -23.06
CA ASP A 533 25.22 20.48 -23.42
C ASP A 533 23.83 21.07 -23.72
N SER A 534 22.76 20.42 -23.25
CA SER A 534 21.39 20.95 -23.31
C SER A 534 21.28 22.31 -22.58
N PRO A 535 20.79 23.39 -23.21
CA PRO A 535 20.64 24.69 -22.56
C PRO A 535 19.79 24.66 -21.29
N ALA A 536 18.69 23.89 -21.32
CA ALA A 536 17.79 23.75 -20.16
C ALA A 536 18.46 23.03 -18.98
N LEU A 537 19.36 22.07 -19.26
CA LEU A 537 20.09 21.36 -18.22
C LEU A 537 21.19 22.25 -17.61
N LYS A 538 21.85 23.05 -18.44
CA LYS A 538 22.82 24.05 -17.99
C LYS A 538 22.15 25.09 -17.10
N GLU A 539 21.02 25.66 -17.53
CA GLU A 539 20.22 26.60 -16.74
C GLU A 539 19.80 25.99 -15.40
N LEU A 540 19.29 24.75 -15.39
CA LEU A 540 18.95 24.05 -14.15
C LEU A 540 20.15 23.86 -13.22
N ASN A 541 21.33 23.56 -13.78
CA ASN A 541 22.54 23.41 -12.98
C ASN A 541 22.99 24.74 -12.38
N ASP A 542 22.99 25.81 -13.18
CA ASP A 542 23.38 27.16 -12.75
C ASP A 542 22.42 27.69 -11.66
N ASP A 543 21.11 27.55 -11.85
CA ASP A 543 20.07 27.89 -10.86
C ASP A 543 20.27 27.13 -9.55
N PHE A 544 20.51 25.81 -9.64
CA PHE A 544 20.71 24.98 -8.46
C PHE A 544 21.99 25.34 -7.72
N LEU A 545 23.09 25.65 -8.43
CA LEU A 545 24.34 26.06 -7.80
C LEU A 545 24.20 27.41 -7.08
N SER A 546 23.47 28.35 -7.66
CA SER A 546 23.14 29.62 -6.98
C SER A 546 22.36 29.34 -5.70
N PHE A 547 21.29 28.56 -5.79
CA PHE A 547 20.47 28.15 -4.66
C PHE A 547 21.28 27.44 -3.56
N ALA A 548 22.09 26.44 -3.92
CA ALA A 548 22.86 25.65 -2.96
C ALA A 548 23.94 26.48 -2.25
N LYS A 549 24.49 27.50 -2.92
CA LYS A 549 25.47 28.42 -2.33
C LYS A 549 24.84 29.29 -1.23
N ASP A 550 23.59 29.68 -1.40
CA ASP A 550 22.86 30.50 -0.43
C ASP A 550 22.45 29.68 0.80
N GLU A 551 21.97 28.45 0.59
CA GLU A 551 21.49 27.56 1.67
C GLU A 551 22.60 26.80 2.44
N LYS A 552 23.78 26.62 1.84
CA LYS A 552 24.98 26.01 2.47
C LYS A 552 24.79 24.58 3.02
N PHE A 553 23.90 23.78 2.44
CA PHE A 553 23.80 22.36 2.83
C PHE A 553 24.97 21.53 2.22
N PRO A 554 25.51 20.54 2.94
CA PRO A 554 26.49 19.60 2.40
C PRO A 554 25.96 18.77 1.23
N VAL A 555 26.84 18.49 0.27
CA VAL A 555 26.57 17.61 -0.88
C VAL A 555 27.63 16.52 -0.97
N LEU A 556 27.20 15.27 -1.17
CA LEU A 556 28.05 14.12 -1.42
C LEU A 556 27.66 13.47 -2.75
N SER A 557 28.63 13.33 -3.65
CA SER A 557 28.43 12.72 -4.97
C SER A 557 29.26 11.45 -5.12
N PHE A 558 28.64 10.37 -5.57
CA PHE A 558 29.30 9.17 -6.06
C PHE A 558 29.24 9.13 -7.58
N ALA A 559 30.32 8.69 -8.23
CA ALA A 559 30.36 8.50 -9.68
C ALA A 559 30.79 7.07 -10.03
N GLU A 560 30.14 6.46 -11.02
CA GLU A 560 30.63 5.23 -11.63
C GLU A 560 31.97 5.43 -12.34
N THR A 561 32.79 4.39 -12.37
CA THR A 561 34.00 4.34 -13.20
C THR A 561 33.93 3.25 -14.26
N LEU A 562 33.06 2.24 -14.09
CA LEU A 562 32.93 1.13 -15.03
C LEU A 562 31.78 1.35 -16.03
N PRO A 563 31.95 0.94 -17.30
CA PRO A 563 30.87 0.97 -18.27
C PRO A 563 29.75 -0.03 -17.90
N THR A 564 28.52 0.35 -18.23
CA THR A 564 27.33 -0.50 -18.12
C THR A 564 27.11 -1.26 -19.41
N HIS A 565 26.80 -2.54 -19.30
CA HIS A 565 26.43 -3.37 -20.46
C HIS A 565 24.92 -3.24 -20.74
N ILE A 566 24.57 -2.84 -21.97
CA ILE A 566 23.21 -2.78 -22.48
C ILE A 566 23.07 -3.86 -23.55
N GLY A 567 22.46 -4.99 -23.20
CA GLY A 567 22.48 -6.19 -24.04
C GLY A 567 23.88 -6.79 -24.17
N SER A 568 24.09 -7.66 -25.18
CA SER A 568 25.35 -8.38 -25.37
C SER A 568 26.45 -7.56 -26.04
N MET A 569 26.11 -6.48 -26.76
CA MET A 569 27.03 -5.79 -27.67
C MET A 569 27.41 -4.37 -27.24
N ILE A 570 26.63 -3.71 -26.38
CA ILE A 570 26.82 -2.29 -26.08
C ILE A 570 27.42 -2.14 -24.69
N LYS A 571 28.62 -1.56 -24.60
CA LYS A 571 29.23 -1.08 -23.36
C LYS A 571 29.17 0.44 -23.36
N LEU A 572 28.48 1.01 -22.38
CA LEU A 572 28.26 2.45 -22.30
C LEU A 572 28.63 2.96 -20.92
N HIS A 573 29.47 3.98 -20.88
CA HIS A 573 29.65 4.77 -19.68
C HIS A 573 28.49 5.77 -19.59
N VAL A 574 27.50 5.50 -18.73
CA VAL A 574 26.20 6.19 -18.75
C VAL A 574 26.37 7.65 -18.31
N VAL A 575 27.14 7.89 -17.26
CA VAL A 575 27.44 9.22 -16.75
C VAL A 575 28.95 9.39 -16.59
N PRO A 576 29.63 10.05 -17.56
CA PRO A 576 31.04 10.38 -17.44
C PRO A 576 31.35 11.15 -16.16
N LEU A 577 32.54 10.93 -15.59
CA LEU A 577 32.97 11.59 -14.35
C LEU A 577 32.81 13.11 -14.38
N GLU A 578 33.03 13.73 -15.55
CA GLU A 578 32.95 15.18 -15.71
C GLU A 578 31.51 15.68 -15.72
N SER A 579 30.57 14.82 -16.13
CA SER A 579 29.14 15.10 -15.99
C SER A 579 28.65 14.86 -14.56
N ALA A 580 29.22 13.89 -13.84
CA ALA A 580 28.91 13.65 -12.43
C ALA A 580 29.47 14.73 -11.48
N ARG A 581 30.47 15.50 -11.92
CA ARG A 581 31.04 16.59 -11.12
C ARG A 581 30.08 17.77 -11.08
N LEU A 582 29.54 18.06 -9.90
CA LEU A 582 28.63 19.19 -9.67
C LEU A 582 29.35 20.55 -9.57
N GLY A 583 30.58 20.56 -9.04
CA GLY A 583 31.33 21.78 -8.73
C GLY A 583 31.25 22.23 -7.27
N ILE A 584 30.41 21.58 -6.46
CA ILE A 584 30.35 21.74 -4.99
C ILE A 584 30.27 20.35 -4.33
N GLY A 585 30.70 20.27 -3.07
CA GLY A 585 30.70 19.02 -2.31
C GLY A 585 31.78 18.01 -2.74
N ASP A 586 31.79 16.86 -2.07
CA ASP A 586 32.72 15.76 -2.37
C ASP A 586 32.26 15.00 -3.62
N LEU A 587 33.18 14.65 -4.52
CA LEU A 587 32.93 13.68 -5.60
C LEU A 587 33.85 12.48 -5.40
N ILE A 588 33.25 11.30 -5.23
CA ILE A 588 33.95 10.05 -4.98
C ILE A 588 33.71 9.09 -6.16
N PRO A 589 34.73 8.82 -7.00
CA PRO A 589 34.66 7.76 -7.99
C PRO A 589 34.61 6.38 -7.33
N VAL A 590 33.77 5.48 -7.83
CA VAL A 590 33.59 4.14 -7.29
C VAL A 590 33.64 3.10 -8.41
N ASP A 591 34.38 2.02 -8.18
CA ASP A 591 34.64 0.94 -9.14
C ASP A 591 33.44 0.00 -9.35
N VAL A 592 32.37 0.57 -9.90
CA VAL A 592 31.11 -0.09 -10.22
C VAL A 592 30.50 0.55 -11.46
N ASN A 593 29.55 -0.15 -12.09
CA ASN A 593 28.77 0.38 -13.21
C ASN A 593 27.53 1.14 -12.73
N HIS A 594 26.86 1.84 -13.65
CA HIS A 594 25.70 2.69 -13.38
C HIS A 594 24.53 1.97 -12.72
N LEU A 595 24.36 0.66 -12.99
CA LEU A 595 23.27 -0.15 -12.43
C LEU A 595 23.57 -0.63 -11.00
N ASN A 596 24.84 -0.68 -10.61
CA ASN A 596 25.30 -1.19 -9.32
C ASN A 596 25.76 -0.08 -8.36
N ILE A 597 25.89 1.17 -8.81
CA ILE A 597 26.30 2.31 -7.97
C ILE A 597 25.39 2.53 -6.74
N CYS A 598 24.09 2.21 -6.84
CA CYS A 598 23.14 2.29 -5.73
C CYS A 598 22.95 0.96 -4.97
N LYS A 599 23.73 -0.06 -5.30
CA LYS A 599 23.57 -1.43 -4.83
C LYS A 599 24.79 -1.90 -4.05
N PRO A 600 24.96 -1.45 -2.79
CA PRO A 600 26.04 -1.95 -1.95
C PRO A 600 25.95 -3.47 -1.79
N LYS A 601 27.10 -4.14 -1.78
CA LYS A 601 27.19 -5.61 -1.65
C LYS A 601 26.70 -6.13 -0.30
N ASN A 602 26.96 -5.38 0.77
CA ASN A 602 26.60 -5.69 2.14
C ASN A 602 26.69 -4.42 3.00
N LYS A 603 26.32 -4.51 4.28
CA LYS A 603 26.41 -3.40 5.25
C LYS A 603 27.82 -2.83 5.41
N ASN A 604 28.88 -3.58 5.18
CA ASN A 604 30.26 -3.08 5.34
C ASN A 604 30.82 -2.45 4.05
N ALA A 605 30.05 -2.48 2.96
CA ALA A 605 30.49 -1.91 1.69
C ALA A 605 30.66 -0.39 1.78
N PHE A 606 31.71 0.12 1.13
CA PHE A 606 32.07 1.54 1.12
C PHE A 606 30.89 2.47 0.82
N LEU A 607 30.12 2.20 -0.24
CA LEU A 607 28.96 3.00 -0.65
C LEU A 607 27.94 3.18 0.49
N TYR A 608 27.64 2.09 1.21
CA TYR A 608 26.68 2.14 2.32
C TYR A 608 27.28 2.87 3.53
N GLN A 609 28.49 2.51 3.94
CA GLN A 609 29.15 3.11 5.10
C GLN A 609 29.35 4.62 4.94
N ARG A 610 29.78 5.07 3.75
CA ARG A 610 29.95 6.50 3.46
C ARG A 610 28.61 7.24 3.44
N THR A 611 27.56 6.61 2.91
CA THR A 611 26.19 7.16 2.91
C THR A 611 25.62 7.28 4.32
N LEU A 612 25.73 6.23 5.12
CA LEU A 612 25.28 6.20 6.51
C LEU A 612 25.99 7.29 7.31
N LYS A 613 27.33 7.36 7.20
CA LYS A 613 28.13 8.37 7.87
C LYS A 613 27.71 9.78 7.48
N PHE A 614 27.51 10.06 6.19
CA PHE A 614 27.04 11.37 5.75
C PHE A 614 25.68 11.72 6.34
N ILE A 615 24.72 10.78 6.33
CA ILE A 615 23.39 11.00 6.92
C ILE A 615 23.49 11.32 8.41
N GLN A 616 24.33 10.59 9.15
CA GLN A 616 24.55 10.83 10.58
C GLN A 616 25.21 12.19 10.82
N ASP A 617 26.26 12.51 10.06
CA ASP A 617 27.01 13.76 10.22
C ASP A 617 26.12 15.00 9.94
N VAL A 618 25.30 14.98 8.88
CA VAL A 618 24.42 16.13 8.54
C VAL A 618 23.18 16.26 9.43
N LEU A 619 22.81 15.18 10.13
CA LEU A 619 21.69 15.16 11.06
C LEU A 619 22.13 15.12 12.53
N ALA A 620 23.42 15.26 12.84
CA ALA A 620 23.94 15.07 14.20
C ALA A 620 23.19 15.94 15.24
N THR A 621 22.95 17.22 14.91
CA THR A 621 22.20 18.14 15.78
C THR A 621 20.72 17.81 15.90
N ASP A 622 20.13 17.19 14.86
CA ASP A 622 18.71 16.84 14.80
C ASP A 622 18.43 15.46 15.43
N LEU A 623 19.42 14.56 15.42
CA LEU A 623 19.37 13.22 16.00
C LEU A 623 19.71 13.21 17.49
N GLY A 624 20.21 14.30 18.05
CA GLY A 624 20.41 14.47 19.50
C GLY A 624 21.50 13.59 20.09
N ASP A 625 22.59 13.40 19.34
CA ASP A 625 23.85 12.79 19.83
C ASP A 625 24.78 13.84 20.46
#